data_AF-A0A7K0K4T6-F1
#
_entry.id   AF-A0A7K0K4T6-F1
#
_cell.length_a   1.000
_cell.length_b   1.000
_cell.length_c   1.000
_cell.angle_alpha   90.00
_cell.angle_beta   90.00
_cell.angle_gamma   90.00
#
_symmetry.space_group_name_H-M   'P 1'
#
loop_
_entity.id
_entity.type
_entity.pdbx_description
1 polymer ?
#
loop_
_entity_poly.entity_id
_entity_poly.type
_entity_poly.pdbx_seq_one_letter_code
_entity_poly.pdbx_strand_id
1 'polypeptide(L)'
;MALLTTDDIVNKKFQPTKFREGYDQDEVDDFLDEVVNTLDTLTKERDNLKEQLEEANRKIAELEAGGAVAAPVEQPQPESQPEPEPVVEEPQPEPVAAAAPVEVPESTSAVSMLTMAQRLHDEYVQNGQQEGEEIIAKARVEADKIVAEAEQEHSRVMAQLEQERGMLERKIEELKTFESEYRAKMSSFLEGILSDLAASAPTE
;
A
#
# COMPACT_ATOMS: atom_id res chain seq x y z
N MET A 1 -21.88 -7.75 19.49
CA MET A 1 -20.82 -7.57 20.49
C MET A 1 -20.21 -6.21 20.23
N ALA A 2 -20.05 -5.36 21.26
CA ALA A 2 -19.30 -4.11 21.07
C ALA A 2 -17.83 -4.47 20.80
N LEU A 3 -17.27 -3.92 19.73
CA LEU A 3 -15.86 -4.06 19.39
C LEU A 3 -15.07 -3.18 20.36
N LEU A 4 -13.94 -3.70 20.84
CA LEU A 4 -13.05 -2.96 21.74
C LEU A 4 -12.50 -1.73 21.01
N THR A 5 -12.55 -0.56 21.65
CA THR A 5 -11.91 0.64 21.13
C THR A 5 -10.50 0.81 21.70
N THR A 6 -9.67 1.62 21.05
CA THR A 6 -8.33 1.95 21.54
C THR A 6 -8.37 2.51 22.97
N ASP A 7 -9.34 3.38 23.26
CA ASP A 7 -9.56 3.96 24.59
C ASP A 7 -9.94 2.91 25.66
N ASP A 8 -10.65 1.85 25.27
CA ASP A 8 -11.05 0.78 26.19
C ASP A 8 -9.84 -0.05 26.65
N ILE A 9 -8.81 -0.15 25.82
CA ILE A 9 -7.59 -0.92 26.11
C ILE A 9 -6.69 -0.12 27.06
N VAL A 10 -6.47 1.17 26.78
CA VAL A 10 -5.66 2.06 27.62
C VAL A 10 -6.23 2.19 29.03
N ASN A 11 -7.55 2.23 29.16
CA ASN A 11 -8.21 2.34 30.47
C ASN A 11 -8.39 1.00 31.20
N LYS A 12 -7.95 -0.12 30.60
CA LYS A 12 -8.15 -1.45 31.18
C LYS A 12 -7.22 -1.66 32.36
N LYS A 13 -7.79 -2.02 33.52
CA LYS A 13 -7.03 -2.42 34.71
C LYS A 13 -7.23 -3.89 35.03
N PHE A 14 -6.14 -4.64 35.08
CA PHE A 14 -6.13 -6.03 35.48
C PHE A 14 -5.97 -6.18 37.00
N GLN A 15 -6.48 -7.28 37.56
CA GLN A 15 -6.36 -7.55 39.00
C GLN A 15 -5.03 -8.27 39.28
N PRO A 16 -4.23 -7.83 40.26
CA PRO A 16 -2.93 -8.44 40.54
C PRO A 16 -3.09 -9.82 41.18
N THR A 17 -2.42 -10.84 40.63
CA THR A 17 -2.47 -12.22 41.15
C THR A 17 -1.25 -12.51 42.03
N LYS A 18 -1.44 -12.52 43.35
CA LYS A 18 -0.34 -12.71 44.33
C LYS A 18 -0.03 -14.18 44.68
N PHE A 19 -0.94 -15.10 44.40
CA PHE A 19 -0.88 -16.50 44.85
C PHE A 19 -0.91 -17.53 43.71
N ARG A 20 -0.85 -17.08 42.46
CA ARG A 20 -0.84 -17.91 41.26
C ARG A 20 0.19 -17.34 40.28
N GLU A 21 0.71 -18.20 39.41
CA GLU A 21 1.48 -17.76 38.24
C GLU A 21 0.62 -16.77 37.45
N GLY A 22 1.13 -15.56 37.30
CA GLY A 22 0.52 -14.46 36.58
C GLY A 22 1.50 -13.92 35.55
N TYR A 23 0.98 -13.17 34.58
CA TYR A 23 1.82 -12.47 33.62
C TYR A 23 2.58 -11.34 34.31
N ASP A 24 3.79 -11.05 33.81
CA ASP A 24 4.52 -9.86 34.22
C ASP A 24 3.74 -8.61 33.79
N GLN A 25 3.63 -7.63 34.68
CA GLN A 25 2.86 -6.43 34.41
C GLN A 25 3.52 -5.62 33.29
N ASP A 26 4.84 -5.50 33.31
CA ASP A 26 5.56 -4.69 32.33
C ASP A 26 5.44 -5.30 30.93
N GLU A 27 5.51 -6.64 30.81
CA GLU A 27 5.33 -7.37 29.54
C GLU A 27 3.91 -7.24 29.00
N VAL A 28 2.91 -7.25 29.88
CA VAL A 28 1.51 -7.02 29.50
C VAL A 28 1.32 -5.59 29.03
N ASP A 29 1.89 -4.61 29.71
CA ASP A 29 1.78 -3.20 29.34
C ASP A 29 2.44 -2.94 27.96
N ASP A 30 3.64 -3.48 27.71
CA ASP A 30 4.33 -3.40 26.40
C ASP A 30 3.50 -4.01 25.26
N PHE A 31 2.88 -5.18 25.50
CA PHE A 31 2.02 -5.82 24.51
C PHE A 31 0.74 -5.01 24.22
N LEU A 32 0.15 -4.40 25.25
CA LEU A 32 -1.05 -3.58 25.07
C LEU A 32 -0.76 -2.31 24.25
N ASP A 33 0.43 -1.72 24.39
CA ASP A 33 0.87 -0.61 23.54
C ASP A 33 0.96 -1.03 22.05
N GLU A 34 1.49 -2.22 21.76
CA GLU A 34 1.52 -2.76 20.39
C GLU A 34 0.11 -2.99 19.82
N VAL A 35 -0.79 -3.54 20.64
CA VAL A 35 -2.19 -3.78 20.26
C VAL A 35 -2.92 -2.47 19.98
N VAL A 36 -2.71 -1.44 20.80
CA VAL A 36 -3.27 -0.09 20.61
C VAL A 36 -2.81 0.51 19.27
N ASN A 37 -1.51 0.48 19.00
CA ASN A 37 -0.95 0.98 17.74
C ASN A 37 -1.52 0.26 16.52
N THR A 38 -1.70 -1.07 16.63
CA THR A 38 -2.26 -1.88 15.56
C THR A 38 -3.74 -1.57 15.32
N LEU A 39 -4.53 -1.42 16.38
CA LEU A 39 -5.96 -1.09 16.25
C LEU A 39 -6.20 0.31 15.70
N ASP A 40 -5.36 1.28 16.04
CA ASP A 40 -5.42 2.61 15.46
C ASP A 40 -5.07 2.58 13.97
N THR A 41 -4.05 1.82 13.60
CA THR A 41 -3.68 1.62 12.19
C THR A 41 -4.81 0.97 11.40
N LEU A 42 -5.36 -0.14 11.88
CA LEU A 42 -6.49 -0.84 11.25
C LEU A 42 -7.75 0.04 11.18
N THR A 43 -7.99 0.87 12.19
CA THR A 43 -9.12 1.80 12.20
C THR A 43 -8.96 2.86 11.12
N LYS A 44 -7.78 3.47 11.01
CA LYS A 44 -7.46 4.45 9.96
C LYS A 44 -7.54 3.83 8.56
N GLU A 45 -7.03 2.62 8.38
CA GLU A 45 -7.12 1.90 7.10
C GLU A 45 -8.57 1.61 6.73
N ARG A 46 -9.39 1.15 7.69
CA ARG A 46 -10.82 0.93 7.47
C ARG A 46 -11.55 2.22 7.10
N ASP A 47 -11.19 3.35 7.71
CA ASP A 47 -11.81 4.63 7.39
C ASP A 47 -11.38 5.13 6.01
N ASN A 48 -10.10 5.03 5.67
CA ASN A 48 -9.60 5.34 4.34
C ASN A 48 -10.25 4.46 3.25
N LEU A 49 -10.35 3.15 3.48
CA LEU A 49 -11.03 2.24 2.55
C LEU A 49 -12.52 2.59 2.37
N LYS A 50 -13.21 3.00 3.44
CA LYS A 50 -14.59 3.46 3.36
C LYS A 50 -14.70 4.74 2.53
N GLU A 51 -13.83 5.72 2.74
CA GLU A 51 -13.78 6.94 1.95
C GLU A 51 -13.52 6.64 0.46
N GLN A 52 -12.56 5.76 0.17
CA GLN A 52 -12.29 5.33 -1.21
C GLN A 52 -13.49 4.64 -1.86
N LEU A 53 -14.22 3.80 -1.12
CA LEU A 53 -15.44 3.17 -1.61
C LEU A 53 -16.55 4.20 -1.85
N GLU A 54 -16.70 5.20 -0.97
CA GLU A 54 -17.66 6.28 -1.18
C GLU A 54 -17.30 7.12 -2.41
N GLU A 55 -16.03 7.46 -2.61
CA GLU A 55 -15.56 8.18 -3.80
C GLU A 55 -15.74 7.37 -5.08
N ALA A 56 -15.39 6.07 -5.05
CA ALA A 56 -15.60 5.17 -6.18
C ALA A 56 -17.09 5.06 -6.53
N ASN A 57 -17.95 4.92 -5.53
CA ASN A 57 -19.40 4.89 -5.73
C ASN A 57 -19.94 6.22 -6.27
N ARG A 58 -19.41 7.37 -5.84
CA ARG A 58 -19.76 8.68 -6.42
C ARG A 58 -19.36 8.78 -7.89
N LYS A 59 -18.15 8.36 -8.25
CA LYS A 59 -17.68 8.32 -9.64
C LYS A 59 -18.53 7.38 -10.50
N ILE A 60 -18.90 6.22 -9.97
CA ILE A 60 -19.81 5.29 -10.64
C ILE A 60 -21.17 5.96 -10.86
N ALA A 61 -21.75 6.60 -9.85
CA ALA A 61 -23.03 7.30 -9.97
C ALA A 61 -22.97 8.47 -10.97
N GLU A 62 -21.85 9.19 -11.05
CA GLU A 62 -21.64 10.26 -12.05
C GLU A 62 -21.50 9.71 -13.47
N LEU A 63 -20.82 8.58 -13.65
CA LEU A 63 -20.68 7.87 -14.93
C LEU A 63 -22.01 7.22 -15.36
N GLU A 64 -22.78 6.69 -14.41
CA GLU A 64 -24.14 6.20 -14.64
C GLU A 64 -25.09 7.36 -14.96
N ALA A 65 -24.98 8.51 -14.29
CA ALA A 65 -25.76 9.70 -14.62
C ALA A 65 -25.37 10.33 -15.97
N GLY A 66 -24.10 10.21 -16.36
CA GLY A 66 -23.61 10.57 -17.69
C GLY A 66 -23.90 9.52 -18.77
N GLY A 67 -24.31 8.30 -18.37
CA GLY A 67 -24.50 7.13 -19.23
C GLY A 67 -25.92 6.56 -19.29
N ALA A 68 -26.86 7.04 -18.46
CA ALA A 68 -28.20 6.46 -18.36
C ALA A 68 -29.27 7.34 -19.02
N VAL A 69 -29.41 7.14 -20.34
CA VAL A 69 -30.73 6.77 -20.87
C VAL A 69 -30.92 5.26 -20.60
N ALA A 70 -31.46 4.92 -19.43
CA ALA A 70 -32.37 3.78 -19.24
C ALA A 70 -32.77 3.70 -17.77
N ALA A 71 -34.08 3.77 -17.55
CA ALA A 71 -34.76 3.84 -16.27
C ALA A 71 -34.70 2.51 -15.47
N PRO A 72 -35.06 2.55 -14.17
CA PRO A 72 -34.92 1.45 -13.21
C PRO A 72 -35.92 0.33 -13.48
N VAL A 73 -35.50 -0.93 -13.36
CA VAL A 73 -36.42 -2.08 -13.37
C VAL A 73 -36.25 -2.89 -12.08
N GLU A 74 -37.19 -2.59 -11.18
CA GLU A 74 -37.90 -3.46 -10.24
C GLU A 74 -37.72 -4.98 -10.45
N GLN A 75 -37.37 -5.71 -9.39
CA GLN A 75 -37.47 -7.18 -9.32
C GLN A 75 -38.94 -7.62 -9.42
N PRO A 76 -39.29 -8.70 -10.17
CA PRO A 76 -39.63 -9.96 -9.48
C PRO A 76 -39.37 -11.28 -10.27
N GLN A 77 -39.12 -12.37 -9.55
CA GLN A 77 -39.39 -13.79 -9.95
C GLN A 77 -40.75 -14.24 -9.34
N PRO A 78 -41.34 -15.41 -9.67
CA PRO A 78 -41.49 -16.15 -10.94
C PRO A 78 -42.94 -16.70 -11.18
N GLU A 79 -43.16 -17.25 -12.40
CA GLU A 79 -44.19 -18.23 -12.83
C GLU A 79 -45.69 -17.87 -12.96
N SER A 80 -46.18 -17.90 -14.22
CA SER A 80 -47.37 -18.66 -14.68
C SER A 80 -47.50 -18.54 -16.21
N GLN A 81 -47.15 -19.61 -16.96
CA GLN A 81 -47.60 -19.81 -18.35
C GLN A 81 -49.12 -20.05 -18.36
N PRO A 82 -49.85 -19.69 -19.44
CA PRO A 82 -49.98 -20.60 -20.59
C PRO A 82 -49.99 -19.88 -21.96
N GLU A 83 -49.44 -20.55 -22.97
CA GLU A 83 -49.66 -20.25 -24.41
C GLU A 83 -51.15 -20.47 -24.74
N PRO A 84 -51.81 -19.60 -25.55
CA PRO A 84 -51.74 -19.78 -27.01
C PRO A 84 -51.87 -18.48 -27.86
N GLU A 85 -51.34 -18.57 -29.09
CA GLU A 85 -51.65 -17.88 -30.36
C GLU A 85 -52.41 -16.51 -30.38
N PRO A 86 -51.91 -15.54 -31.18
CA PRO A 86 -52.78 -14.55 -31.81
C PRO A 86 -52.71 -14.60 -33.34
N VAL A 87 -53.88 -14.68 -33.96
CA VAL A 87 -54.13 -14.46 -35.39
C VAL A 87 -55.11 -13.29 -35.53
N VAL A 88 -54.93 -12.49 -36.60
CA VAL A 88 -55.93 -11.78 -37.44
C VAL A 88 -56.00 -10.23 -37.42
N GLU A 89 -55.69 -9.66 -38.61
CA GLU A 89 -56.14 -8.46 -39.38
C GLU A 89 -56.11 -7.03 -38.79
N GLU A 90 -55.33 -6.07 -39.34
CA GLU A 90 -55.51 -5.20 -40.56
C GLU A 90 -56.37 -3.93 -40.32
N PRO A 91 -55.99 -2.74 -40.86
CA PRO A 91 -56.17 -2.45 -42.30
C PRO A 91 -55.05 -1.63 -42.98
N GLN A 92 -54.89 -1.83 -44.30
CA GLN A 92 -54.23 -0.91 -45.25
C GLN A 92 -55.18 0.23 -45.69
N PRO A 93 -54.73 1.28 -46.45
CA PRO A 93 -54.64 1.15 -47.91
C PRO A 93 -53.44 1.87 -48.60
N GLU A 94 -53.15 1.38 -49.81
CA GLU A 94 -52.20 1.80 -50.87
C GLU A 94 -52.52 3.18 -51.52
N PRO A 95 -51.96 3.59 -52.69
CA PRO A 95 -50.57 3.77 -53.16
C PRO A 95 -50.33 5.15 -53.84
N VAL A 96 -49.10 5.68 -53.89
CA VAL A 96 -48.70 6.63 -54.96
C VAL A 96 -47.23 6.51 -55.37
N ALA A 97 -47.06 6.07 -56.61
CA ALA A 97 -46.21 6.64 -57.65
C ALA A 97 -44.72 6.93 -57.34
N ALA A 98 -43.88 6.07 -57.91
CA ALA A 98 -42.75 6.43 -58.78
C ALA A 98 -42.18 7.85 -58.65
N ALA A 99 -41.04 7.95 -57.97
CA ALA A 99 -39.99 8.90 -58.31
C ALA A 99 -38.70 8.10 -58.57
N ALA A 100 -38.03 8.47 -59.65
CA ALA A 100 -36.94 7.79 -60.33
C ALA A 100 -35.74 7.39 -59.42
N PRO A 101 -34.94 6.39 -59.86
CA PRO A 101 -33.62 6.17 -59.29
C PRO A 101 -32.77 7.39 -59.61
N VAL A 102 -32.39 8.17 -58.59
CA VAL A 102 -31.28 9.12 -58.76
C VAL A 102 -30.01 8.29 -58.65
N GLU A 103 -29.52 7.82 -59.80
CA GLU A 103 -28.11 7.50 -59.95
C GLU A 103 -27.30 8.74 -59.59
N VAL A 104 -26.61 8.70 -58.46
CA VAL A 104 -25.48 9.60 -58.21
C VAL A 104 -24.22 8.77 -58.42
N PRO A 105 -23.33 9.13 -59.35
CA PRO A 105 -22.03 8.48 -59.45
C PRO A 105 -21.16 8.98 -58.29
N GLU A 106 -21.26 8.35 -57.12
CA GLU A 106 -20.57 8.75 -55.87
C GLU A 106 -19.45 7.76 -55.47
N SER A 107 -19.02 6.87 -56.36
CA SER A 107 -17.94 5.92 -56.07
C SER A 107 -16.60 6.62 -55.79
N THR A 108 -16.39 7.84 -56.30
CA THR A 108 -15.23 8.68 -55.97
C THR A 108 -15.37 9.42 -54.63
N SER A 109 -16.58 9.81 -54.24
CA SER A 109 -16.89 10.47 -52.97
C SER A 109 -16.72 9.51 -51.79
N ALA A 110 -17.29 8.30 -51.86
CA ALA A 110 -17.12 7.26 -50.84
C ALA A 110 -15.65 6.78 -50.72
N VAL A 111 -14.94 6.65 -51.83
CA VAL A 111 -13.51 6.32 -51.83
C VAL A 111 -12.67 7.44 -51.19
N SER A 112 -12.99 8.71 -51.48
CA SER A 112 -12.31 9.84 -50.85
C SER A 112 -12.51 9.88 -49.33
N MET A 113 -13.72 9.56 -48.85
CA MET A 113 -14.00 9.45 -47.41
C MET A 113 -13.25 8.29 -46.76
N LEU A 114 -13.14 7.14 -47.42
CA LEU A 114 -12.35 6.01 -46.93
C LEU A 114 -10.86 6.34 -46.83
N THR A 115 -10.29 7.01 -47.82
CA THR A 115 -8.87 7.42 -47.77
C THR A 115 -8.61 8.47 -46.69
N MET A 116 -9.56 9.38 -46.45
CA MET A 116 -9.48 10.33 -45.35
C MET A 116 -9.60 9.62 -43.99
N ALA A 117 -10.51 8.66 -43.86
CA ALA A 117 -10.69 7.86 -42.65
C ALA A 117 -9.45 7.01 -42.33
N GLN A 118 -8.81 6.40 -43.34
CA GLN A 118 -7.54 5.68 -43.17
C GLN A 118 -6.43 6.60 -42.69
N ARG A 119 -6.29 7.78 -43.30
CA ARG A 119 -5.27 8.77 -42.88
C ARG A 119 -5.50 9.26 -41.45
N LEU A 120 -6.74 9.55 -41.08
CA LEU A 120 -7.08 9.94 -39.71
C LEU A 120 -6.79 8.79 -38.74
N HIS A 121 -7.10 7.56 -39.11
CA HIS A 121 -6.77 6.39 -38.28
C HIS A 121 -5.27 6.26 -38.05
N ASP A 122 -4.47 6.35 -39.13
CA ASP A 122 -3.02 6.27 -39.04
C ASP A 122 -2.45 7.39 -38.17
N GLU A 123 -3.01 8.60 -38.25
CA GLU A 123 -2.64 9.75 -37.40
C GLU A 123 -2.99 9.50 -35.92
N TYR A 124 -4.18 8.97 -35.63
CA TYR A 124 -4.56 8.61 -34.26
C TYR A 124 -3.67 7.49 -33.69
N VAL A 125 -3.32 6.49 -34.50
CA VAL A 125 -2.41 5.42 -34.10
C VAL A 125 -1.03 6.00 -33.80
N GLN A 126 -0.52 6.89 -34.65
CA GLN A 126 0.77 7.54 -34.45
C GLN A 126 0.78 8.42 -33.19
N ASN A 127 -0.28 9.21 -32.97
CA ASN A 127 -0.42 10.04 -31.77
C ASN A 127 -0.49 9.17 -30.50
N GLY A 128 -1.27 8.09 -30.52
CA GLY A 128 -1.34 7.14 -29.40
C GLY A 128 0.00 6.45 -29.13
N GLN A 129 0.78 6.14 -30.16
CA GLN A 129 2.14 5.61 -30.02
C GLN A 129 3.07 6.65 -29.37
N GLN A 130 3.04 7.91 -29.84
CA GLN A 130 3.87 8.98 -29.27
C GLN A 130 3.52 9.24 -27.80
N GLU A 131 2.24 9.34 -27.46
CA GLU A 131 1.79 9.51 -26.07
C GLU A 131 2.21 8.31 -25.20
N GLY A 132 2.08 7.09 -25.71
CA GLY A 132 2.55 5.89 -25.03
C GLY A 132 4.06 5.90 -24.77
N GLU A 133 4.85 6.27 -25.79
CA GLU A 133 6.31 6.39 -25.67
C GLU A 133 6.70 7.48 -24.67
N GLU A 134 6.02 8.62 -24.66
CA GLU A 134 6.25 9.68 -23.69
C GLU A 134 5.95 9.24 -22.25
N ILE A 135 4.85 8.53 -22.04
CA ILE A 135 4.48 8.01 -20.71
C ILE A 135 5.53 7.00 -20.25
N ILE A 136 5.95 6.08 -21.13
CA ILE A 136 7.00 5.10 -20.82
C ILE A 136 8.32 5.81 -20.52
N ALA A 137 8.69 6.83 -21.27
CA ALA A 137 9.91 7.60 -21.04
C ALA A 137 9.87 8.32 -19.68
N LYS A 138 8.76 8.98 -19.34
CA LYS A 138 8.57 9.64 -18.04
C LYS A 138 8.64 8.63 -16.90
N ALA A 139 7.94 7.51 -17.02
CA ALA A 139 7.94 6.44 -16.02
C ALA A 139 9.35 5.83 -15.82
N ARG A 140 10.13 5.66 -16.89
CA ARG A 140 11.53 5.20 -16.79
C ARG A 140 12.40 6.20 -16.06
N VAL A 141 12.30 7.48 -16.39
CA VAL A 141 13.07 8.54 -15.70
C VAL A 141 12.71 8.62 -14.21
N GLU A 142 11.43 8.48 -13.86
CA GLU A 142 11.00 8.43 -12.46
C GLU A 142 11.50 7.18 -11.74
N ALA A 143 11.43 6.01 -12.38
CA ALA A 143 11.99 4.78 -11.83
C ALA A 143 13.50 4.90 -11.57
N ASP A 144 14.25 5.42 -12.55
CA ASP A 144 15.70 5.63 -12.42
C ASP A 144 16.03 6.62 -11.29
N LYS A 145 15.21 7.66 -11.09
CA LYS A 145 15.36 8.59 -9.96
C LYS A 145 15.14 7.90 -8.63
N ILE A 146 14.07 7.12 -8.49
CA ILE A 146 13.76 6.39 -7.25
C ILE A 146 14.89 5.42 -6.92
N VAL A 147 15.40 4.70 -7.92
CA VAL A 147 16.54 3.79 -7.73
C VAL A 147 17.80 4.54 -7.30
N ALA A 148 18.12 5.66 -7.94
CA ALA A 148 19.29 6.46 -7.58
C ALA A 148 19.18 7.05 -6.17
N GLU A 149 18.00 7.54 -5.77
CA GLU A 149 17.74 8.04 -4.41
C GLU A 149 17.88 6.91 -3.38
N ALA A 150 17.28 5.74 -3.65
CA ALA A 150 17.38 4.58 -2.77
C ALA A 150 18.83 4.08 -2.61
N GLU A 151 19.60 4.02 -3.70
CA GLU A 151 21.02 3.66 -3.65
C GLU A 151 21.85 4.68 -2.86
N GLN A 152 21.55 5.98 -3.02
CA GLN A 152 22.22 7.04 -2.28
C GLN A 152 21.91 6.95 -0.78
N GLU A 153 20.64 6.78 -0.40
CA GLU A 153 20.24 6.61 0.99
C GLU A 153 20.85 5.35 1.61
N HIS A 154 20.80 4.22 0.90
CA HIS A 154 21.43 2.98 1.32
C HIS A 154 22.94 3.17 1.57
N SER A 155 23.65 3.79 0.62
CA SER A 155 25.09 4.04 0.77
C SER A 155 25.40 4.94 1.97
N ARG A 156 24.56 5.94 2.24
CA ARG A 156 24.69 6.84 3.39
C ARG A 156 24.48 6.11 4.71
N VAL A 157 23.42 5.30 4.81
CA VAL A 157 23.11 4.53 6.02
C VAL A 157 24.21 3.49 6.27
N MET A 158 24.68 2.81 5.24
CA MET A 158 25.80 1.86 5.38
C MET A 158 27.08 2.54 5.86
N ALA A 159 27.42 3.71 5.31
CA ALA A 159 28.59 4.45 5.77
C ALA A 159 28.46 4.90 7.25
N GLN A 160 27.26 5.30 7.68
CA GLN A 160 26.99 5.63 9.08
C GLN A 160 27.13 4.41 9.99
N LEU A 161 26.55 3.27 9.60
CA LEU A 161 26.66 2.02 10.36
C LEU A 161 28.10 1.53 10.45
N GLU A 162 28.89 1.63 9.38
CA GLU A 162 30.32 1.28 9.40
C GLU A 162 31.10 2.21 10.33
N GLN A 163 30.80 3.51 10.35
CA GLN A 163 31.40 4.46 11.27
C GLN A 163 31.06 4.12 12.72
N GLU A 164 29.79 3.87 13.03
CA GLU A 164 29.33 3.48 14.36
C GLU A 164 29.93 2.17 14.82
N ARG A 165 29.95 1.15 13.94
CA ARG A 165 30.62 -0.13 14.20
C ARG A 165 32.08 0.08 14.55
N GLY A 166 32.81 0.89 13.77
CA GLY A 166 34.20 1.20 14.04
C GLY A 166 34.42 1.97 15.36
N MET A 167 33.49 2.86 15.75
CA MET A 167 33.56 3.55 17.05
C MET A 167 33.33 2.58 18.21
N LEU A 168 32.34 1.69 18.09
CA LEU A 168 32.06 0.66 19.09
C LEU A 168 33.22 -0.34 19.22
N GLU A 169 33.80 -0.78 18.10
CA GLU A 169 34.98 -1.67 18.09
C GLU A 169 36.15 -1.04 18.85
N ARG A 170 36.47 0.23 18.58
CA ARG A 170 37.51 0.96 19.33
C ARG A 170 37.18 1.07 20.82
N LYS A 171 35.90 1.30 21.17
CA LYS A 171 35.51 1.40 22.57
C LYS A 171 35.63 0.06 23.29
N ILE A 172 35.32 -1.03 22.62
CA ILE A 172 35.52 -2.39 23.14
C ILE A 172 37.00 -2.65 23.38
N GLU A 173 37.89 -2.28 22.45
CA GLU A 173 39.32 -2.43 22.64
C GLU A 173 39.84 -1.60 23.83
N GLU A 174 39.43 -0.34 23.94
CA GLU A 174 39.76 0.54 25.08
C GLU A 174 39.30 -0.05 26.42
N LEU A 175 38.08 -0.61 26.48
CA LEU A 175 37.56 -1.24 27.69
C LEU A 175 38.33 -2.52 28.04
N LYS A 176 38.73 -3.32 27.05
CA LYS A 176 39.56 -4.52 27.27
C LYS A 176 40.94 -4.15 27.79
N THR A 177 41.58 -3.11 27.24
CA THR A 177 42.87 -2.64 27.75
C THR A 177 42.73 -2.09 29.16
N PHE A 178 41.68 -1.31 29.41
CA PHE A 178 41.38 -0.79 30.75
C PHE A 178 41.16 -1.91 31.76
N GLU A 179 40.41 -2.96 31.41
CA GLU A 179 40.19 -4.12 32.29
C GLU A 179 41.52 -4.84 32.60
N SER A 180 42.33 -5.09 31.57
CA SER A 180 43.62 -5.77 31.74
C SER A 180 44.56 -4.96 32.63
N GLU A 181 44.67 -3.66 32.41
CA GLU A 181 45.48 -2.76 33.23
C GLU A 181 44.96 -2.65 34.67
N TYR A 182 43.64 -2.57 34.84
CA TYR A 182 43.01 -2.54 36.17
C TYR A 182 43.26 -3.83 36.94
N ARG A 183 43.10 -4.99 36.30
CA ARG A 183 43.41 -6.30 36.89
C ARG A 183 44.89 -6.41 37.26
N ALA A 184 45.79 -6.02 36.37
CA ALA A 184 47.23 -6.04 36.63
C ALA A 184 47.59 -5.13 37.84
N LYS A 185 47.01 -3.93 37.90
CA LYS A 185 47.20 -3.01 39.02
C LYS A 185 46.65 -3.58 40.32
N MET A 186 45.46 -4.18 40.30
CA MET A 186 44.87 -4.84 41.47
C MET A 186 45.74 -6.01 41.96
N SER A 187 46.20 -6.88 41.05
CA SER A 187 47.11 -7.98 41.38
C SER A 187 48.41 -7.47 42.02
N SER A 188 49.05 -6.47 41.41
CA SER A 188 50.28 -5.88 41.97
C SER A 188 50.06 -5.24 43.35
N PHE A 189 48.89 -4.65 43.59
CA PHE A 189 48.55 -4.05 44.87
C PHE A 189 48.36 -5.11 45.95
N LEU A 190 47.64 -6.20 45.63
CA LEU A 190 47.46 -7.33 46.54
C LEU A 190 48.79 -8.05 46.81
N GLU A 191 49.64 -8.26 45.80
CA GLU A 191 50.98 -8.80 45.98
C GLU A 191 51.85 -7.90 46.87
N GLY A 192 51.76 -6.58 46.71
CA GLY A 192 52.40 -5.61 47.59
C GLY A 192 51.99 -5.79 49.05
N ILE A 193 50.68 -5.84 49.32
CA ILE A 193 50.15 -6.08 50.68
C ILE A 193 50.63 -7.42 51.25
N LEU A 194 50.62 -8.48 50.44
CA LEU A 194 51.10 -9.79 50.87
C LEU A 194 52.61 -9.78 51.18
N SER A 195 53.41 -9.07 50.39
CA SER A 195 54.84 -8.94 50.61
C SER A 195 55.17 -8.15 51.87
N ASP A 196 54.44 -7.06 52.16
CA ASP A 196 54.58 -6.28 53.40
C ASP A 196 54.17 -7.10 54.62
N LEU A 197 53.11 -7.91 54.51
CA LEU A 197 52.69 -8.84 55.56
C LEU A 197 53.77 -9.91 55.81
N ALA A 198 54.36 -10.47 54.76
CA ALA A 198 55.44 -11.45 54.89
C ALA A 198 56.71 -10.84 55.51
N ALA A 199 57.04 -9.58 55.18
CA ALA A 199 58.19 -8.88 55.74
C ALA A 199 57.99 -8.48 57.21
N SER A 200 56.74 -8.26 57.64
CA SER A 200 56.40 -7.93 59.02
C SER A 200 56.18 -9.16 59.92
N ALA A 201 56.12 -10.37 59.34
CA ALA A 201 56.05 -11.61 60.11
C ALA A 201 57.39 -11.89 60.82
N PRO A 202 57.41 -12.11 62.14
CA PRO A 202 58.64 -12.42 62.87
C PRO A 202 59.17 -13.80 62.44
N THR A 203 60.45 -13.86 62.05
CA THR A 203 61.18 -15.12 61.88
C THR A 203 61.40 -15.77 63.24
N GLU A 204 60.71 -16.88 63.52
CA GLU A 204 61.04 -17.80 64.64
C GLU A 204 62.37 -18.55 64.40
#